data_AF-A0A1F6CAB8-F1
#
_entry.id   AF-A0A1F6CAB8-F1
#
_cell.length_a   1.000
_cell.length_b   1.000
_cell.length_c   1.000
_cell.angle_alpha   90.00
_cell.angle_beta   90.00
_cell.angle_gamma   90.00
#
_symmetry.space_group_name_H-M   'P 1'
#
loop_
_entity.id
_entity.type
_entity.pdbx_description
1 polymer ?
#
loop_
_entity_poly.entity_id
_entity_poly.type
_entity_poly.pdbx_seq_one_letter_code
_entity_poly.pdbx_strand_id
1 'polypeptide(L)'
;MSEERMKILKMLEEGKINVEEAARLIEAIEPPTPARRESSGEKAEFLRILVCENGQEKVKVNVPLALARIAMRAIPNSARQQINAQGLDIDQLLNGVVDNLKPGKLVEVQDGSDHVEIFLE
;
A
#
# COMPACT_ATOMS: atom_id res chain seq x y z
N MET A 1 22.26 1.01 -6.13
CA MET A 1 22.81 0.74 -4.78
C MET A 1 22.80 2.04 -4.04
N SER A 2 22.15 2.14 -2.88
CA SER A 2 22.22 3.39 -2.09
C SER A 2 23.66 3.61 -1.63
N GLU A 3 24.10 4.86 -1.57
CA GLU A 3 25.44 5.21 -1.10
C GLU A 3 25.66 4.74 0.35
N GLU A 4 24.61 4.72 1.18
CA GLU A 4 24.69 4.18 2.54
C GLU A 4 24.97 2.68 2.56
N ARG A 5 24.36 1.89 1.66
CA ARG A 5 24.56 0.45 1.59
C ARG A 5 26.02 0.10 1.26
N MET A 6 26.65 0.87 0.36
CA MET A 6 28.06 0.69 0.01
C MET A 6 28.98 1.00 1.19
N LYS A 7 28.64 2.02 1.99
CA LYS A 7 29.40 2.39 3.19
C LYS A 7 29.35 1.31 4.28
N ILE A 8 28.19 0.69 4.49
CA ILE A 8 28.01 -0.40 5.46
C ILE A 8 28.83 -1.64 5.03
N LEU A 9 28.76 -2.02 3.75
CA LEU A 9 29.56 -3.15 3.23
C LEU A 9 31.06 -2.91 3.35
N LYS A 10 31.51 -1.67 3.14
CA LYS A 10 32.93 -1.30 3.35
C LYS A 10 33.34 -1.37 4.82
N MET A 11 32.46 -0.98 5.75
CA MET A 11 32.71 -1.12 7.18
C MET A 11 32.79 -2.60 7.62
N LEU A 12 32.02 -3.48 6.98
CA LEU A 12 32.09 -4.93 7.21
C LEU A 12 33.40 -5.52 6.67
N GLU A 13 33.82 -5.13 5.45
CA GLU A 13 35.10 -5.52 4.84
C GLU A 13 36.30 -5.05 5.68
N GLU A 14 36.23 -3.83 6.22
CA GLU A 14 37.24 -3.26 7.11
C GLU A 14 37.20 -3.86 8.54
N GLY A 15 36.25 -4.75 8.84
CA GLY A 15 36.10 -5.41 10.13
C GLY A 15 35.65 -4.49 11.28
N LYS A 16 35.12 -3.31 10.96
CA LYS A 16 34.64 -2.32 11.94
C LYS A 16 33.30 -2.69 12.56
N ILE A 17 32.54 -3.54 11.86
CA ILE A 17 31.25 -4.09 12.29
C ILE A 17 31.23 -5.58 11.98
N ASN A 18 30.41 -6.32 12.70
CA ASN A 18 30.18 -7.74 12.43
C ASN A 18 29.03 -7.95 11.42
N VAL A 19 28.84 -9.19 10.98
CA VAL A 19 27.80 -9.56 9.99
C VAL A 19 26.38 -9.25 10.51
N GLU A 20 26.13 -9.43 11.80
CA GLU A 20 24.82 -9.17 12.42
C GLU A 20 24.51 -7.67 12.49
N GLU A 21 25.50 -6.85 12.82
CA GLU A 21 25.43 -5.40 12.84
C GLU A 21 25.25 -4.84 11.43
N ALA A 22 25.97 -5.39 10.44
CA ALA A 22 25.79 -5.02 9.04
C ALA A 22 24.37 -5.33 8.55
N ALA A 23 23.83 -6.50 8.89
CA ALA A 23 22.46 -6.88 8.56
C ALA A 23 21.44 -5.90 9.16
N ARG A 24 21.58 -5.56 10.45
CA ARG A 24 20.70 -4.58 11.12
C ARG A 24 20.79 -3.18 10.51
N LEU A 25 21.98 -2.73 10.16
CA LEU A 25 22.17 -1.42 9.54
C LEU A 25 21.57 -1.37 8.13
N ILE A 26 21.71 -2.45 7.36
CA ILE A 26 21.09 -2.58 6.03
C ILE A 26 19.56 -2.57 6.15
N GLU A 27 19.00 -3.32 7.09
CA GLU A 27 17.56 -3.37 7.34
C GLU A 27 17.00 -2.02 7.81
N ALA A 28 17.79 -1.24 8.56
CA ALA A 28 17.39 0.09 9.02
C ALA A 28 17.43 1.17 7.93
N ILE A 29 18.22 0.99 6.86
CA ILE A 29 18.27 1.92 5.72
C ILE A 29 17.35 1.52 4.58
N GLU A 30 16.98 0.25 4.49
CA GLU A 30 15.97 -0.16 3.53
C GLU A 30 14.64 0.48 3.96
N PRO A 31 13.93 1.18 3.05
CA PRO A 31 12.59 1.63 3.37
C PRO A 31 11.83 0.39 3.84
N PRO A 32 11.07 0.48 4.94
CA PRO A 32 10.35 -0.66 5.46
C PRO A 32 9.58 -1.24 4.29
N THR A 33 9.95 -2.46 3.87
CA THR A 33 9.11 -3.21 2.95
C THR A 33 7.79 -3.23 3.67
N PRO A 34 6.75 -2.56 3.13
CA PRO A 34 5.52 -2.32 3.87
C PRO A 34 5.10 -3.66 4.41
N ALA A 35 5.23 -3.75 5.73
CA ALA A 35 5.23 -5.02 6.42
C ALA A 35 4.00 -5.75 5.93
N ARG A 36 4.18 -7.00 5.54
CA ARG A 36 3.09 -7.96 5.39
C ARG A 36 2.39 -8.05 6.75
N ARG A 37 1.56 -7.05 7.03
CA ARG A 37 0.58 -7.08 8.10
C ARG A 37 -0.46 -8.01 7.55
N GLU A 38 -0.32 -9.28 7.90
CA GLU A 38 -1.38 -10.25 7.75
C GLU A 38 -2.54 -9.74 8.60
N SER A 39 -3.39 -8.96 7.95
CA SER A 39 -4.72 -8.58 8.39
C SER A 39 -5.43 -9.83 8.89
N SER A 40 -5.56 -9.92 10.20
CA SER A 40 -6.19 -11.04 10.91
C SER A 40 -7.72 -10.97 10.91
N GLY A 41 -8.31 -9.99 10.22
CA GLY A 41 -9.75 -9.85 10.03
C GLY A 41 -10.27 -10.67 8.84
N GLU A 42 -11.45 -11.28 8.98
CA GLU A 42 -12.14 -11.94 7.87
C GLU A 42 -12.61 -10.96 6.78
N LYS A 43 -12.67 -9.65 7.09
CA LYS A 43 -13.22 -8.61 6.23
C LYS A 43 -12.33 -7.38 6.24
N ALA A 44 -12.12 -6.79 5.07
CA ALA A 44 -11.44 -5.52 4.93
C ALA A 44 -12.30 -4.37 5.46
N GLU A 45 -11.67 -3.47 6.22
CA GLU A 45 -12.26 -2.28 6.82
C GLU A 45 -11.64 -0.99 6.26
N PHE A 46 -10.41 -1.03 5.77
CA PHE A 46 -9.64 0.11 5.31
C PHE A 46 -9.00 -0.15 3.94
N LEU A 47 -9.05 0.86 3.07
CA LEU A 47 -8.18 0.97 1.90
C LEU A 47 -6.96 1.81 2.30
N ARG A 48 -5.78 1.22 2.17
CA ARG A 48 -4.51 1.92 2.37
C ARG A 48 -3.79 2.12 1.05
N ILE A 49 -3.24 3.32 0.88
CA ILE A 49 -2.43 3.70 -0.26
C ILE A 49 -1.12 4.24 0.29
N LEU A 50 -0.02 3.63 -0.12
CA LEU A 50 1.34 4.04 0.20
C LEU A 50 2.04 4.42 -1.11
N VAL A 51 2.60 5.61 -1.17
CA VAL A 51 3.45 6.05 -2.29
C VAL A 51 4.79 6.46 -1.73
N CYS A 52 5.84 5.78 -2.17
CA CYS A 52 7.21 6.13 -1.91
C CYS A 52 7.85 6.66 -3.20
N GLU A 53 8.63 7.73 -3.08
CA GLU A 53 9.44 8.30 -4.17
C GLU A 53 10.87 8.38 -3.65
N ASN A 54 11.85 7.84 -4.39
CA ASN A 54 13.24 7.77 -3.93
C ASN A 54 13.43 7.09 -2.56
N GLY A 55 12.60 6.08 -2.26
CA GLY A 55 12.62 5.38 -0.97
C GLY A 55 12.06 6.18 0.21
N GLN A 56 11.50 7.38 -0.01
CA GLN A 56 10.85 8.18 1.03
C GLN A 56 9.33 8.13 0.88
N GLU A 57 8.62 7.93 2.00
CA GLU A 57 7.15 7.99 2.03
C GLU A 57 6.68 9.40 1.66
N LYS A 58 6.05 9.54 0.50
CA LYS A 58 5.52 10.81 -0.01
C LYS A 58 4.03 10.94 0.25
N VAL A 59 3.30 9.83 0.15
CA VAL A 59 1.84 9.81 0.36
C VAL A 59 1.45 8.59 1.17
N LYS A 60 0.64 8.82 2.21
CA LYS A 60 0.00 7.78 3.01
C LYS A 60 -1.46 8.12 3.21
N VAL A 61 -2.33 7.34 2.58
CA VAL A 61 -3.78 7.52 2.66
C VAL A 61 -4.40 6.31 3.35
N ASN A 62 -5.25 6.57 4.35
CA ASN A 62 -6.04 5.55 5.03
C ASN A 62 -7.52 5.92 4.88
N VAL A 63 -8.25 5.15 4.08
CA VAL A 63 -9.67 5.39 3.82
C VAL A 63 -10.50 4.26 4.43
N PRO A 64 -11.32 4.52 5.46
CA PRO A 64 -12.30 3.55 5.92
C PRO A 64 -13.27 3.21 4.78
N LEU A 65 -13.45 1.92 4.48
CA LEU A 65 -14.37 1.47 3.43
C LEU A 65 -15.82 1.87 3.75
N ALA A 66 -16.15 2.06 5.03
CA ALA A 66 -17.44 2.62 5.44
C ALA A 66 -17.71 4.02 4.85
N LEU A 67 -16.68 4.86 4.69
CA LEU A 67 -16.83 6.18 4.06
C LEU A 67 -17.08 6.08 2.57
N ALA A 68 -16.42 5.13 1.89
CA ALA A 68 -16.63 4.89 0.46
C ALA A 68 -18.11 4.55 0.18
N ARG A 69 -18.78 3.81 1.07
CA ARG A 69 -20.22 3.50 0.97
C ARG A 69 -21.09 4.76 1.04
N ILE A 70 -20.77 5.67 1.95
CA ILE A 70 -21.51 6.93 2.10
C ILE A 70 -21.31 7.78 0.84
N ALA A 71 -20.08 7.89 0.35
CA ALA A 71 -19.76 8.63 -0.87
C ALA A 71 -20.53 8.08 -2.09
N MET A 72 -20.55 6.75 -2.28
CA MET A 72 -21.29 6.11 -3.37
C MET A 72 -22.81 6.27 -3.28
N ARG A 73 -23.37 6.41 -2.07
CA ARG A 73 -24.79 6.74 -1.86
C ARG A 73 -25.10 8.21 -2.14
N ALA A 74 -24.12 9.08 -1.97
CA ALA A 74 -24.25 10.52 -2.24
C ALA A 74 -24.07 10.87 -3.73
N ILE A 75 -23.70 9.92 -4.59
CA ILE A 75 -23.56 10.15 -6.04
C ILE A 75 -24.94 10.52 -6.63
N PRO A 76 -25.09 11.67 -7.32
CA PRO A 76 -26.33 12.06 -7.97
C PRO A 76 -26.80 11.04 -9.00
N ASN A 77 -28.12 10.90 -9.16
CA ASN A 77 -28.72 9.92 -10.08
C ASN A 77 -28.21 10.05 -11.53
N SER A 78 -27.94 11.27 -12.00
CA SER A 78 -27.38 11.54 -13.33
C SER A 78 -25.97 10.94 -13.51
N ALA A 79 -25.12 11.03 -12.49
CA ALA A 79 -23.79 10.45 -12.49
C ALA A 79 -23.86 8.91 -12.35
N ARG A 80 -24.74 8.40 -11.49
CA ARG A 80 -25.01 6.95 -11.38
C ARG A 80 -25.40 6.33 -12.73
N GLN A 81 -26.30 6.97 -13.47
CA GLN A 81 -26.73 6.47 -14.79
C GLN A 81 -25.58 6.43 -15.81
N GLN A 82 -24.71 7.43 -15.81
CA GLN A 82 -23.54 7.45 -16.70
C GLN A 82 -22.56 6.32 -16.37
N ILE A 83 -22.30 6.08 -15.09
CA ILE A 83 -21.40 5.01 -14.63
C ILE A 83 -22.01 3.62 -14.93
N ASN A 84 -23.30 3.44 -14.66
CA ASN A 84 -24.02 2.22 -15.02
C ASN A 84 -24.02 1.97 -16.55
N ALA A 85 -24.15 3.03 -17.36
CA ALA A 85 -24.07 2.93 -18.82
C ALA A 85 -22.68 2.53 -19.33
N GLN A 86 -21.62 2.75 -18.55
CA GLN A 86 -20.26 2.26 -18.83
C GLN A 86 -20.07 0.79 -18.40
N GLY A 87 -21.14 0.12 -17.94
CA GLY A 87 -21.12 -1.28 -17.53
C GLY A 87 -20.76 -1.51 -16.07
N LEU A 88 -20.68 -0.46 -15.25
CA LEU A 88 -20.39 -0.56 -13.82
C LEU A 88 -21.66 -0.33 -12.99
N ASP A 89 -22.27 -1.41 -12.50
CA ASP A 89 -23.45 -1.34 -11.63
C ASP A 89 -23.05 -0.95 -10.19
N ILE A 90 -23.30 0.31 -9.82
CA ILE A 90 -22.94 0.85 -8.51
C ILE A 90 -23.65 0.13 -7.35
N ASP A 91 -24.89 -0.33 -7.55
CA ASP A 91 -25.65 -0.99 -6.49
C ASP A 91 -25.16 -2.42 -6.27
N GLN A 92 -24.70 -3.12 -7.33
CA GLN A 92 -24.00 -4.40 -7.18
C GLN A 92 -22.63 -4.26 -6.52
N LEU A 93 -21.86 -3.21 -6.87
CA LEU A 93 -20.56 -2.95 -6.23
C LEU A 93 -20.72 -2.70 -4.72
N LEU A 94 -21.73 -1.94 -4.32
CA LEU A 94 -22.02 -1.63 -2.92
C LEU A 94 -22.43 -2.83 -2.08
N ASN A 95 -23.30 -3.69 -2.61
CA ASN A 95 -23.93 -4.78 -1.85
C ASN A 95 -23.18 -6.11 -1.98
N GLY A 96 -22.41 -6.32 -3.06
CA GLY A 96 -21.76 -7.60 -3.36
C GLY A 96 -20.25 -7.59 -3.12
N VAL A 97 -19.58 -6.52 -3.55
CA VAL A 97 -18.11 -6.49 -3.56
C VAL A 97 -17.59 -5.93 -2.24
N VAL A 98 -17.96 -4.71 -1.87
CA VAL A 98 -17.40 -4.02 -0.68
C VAL A 98 -17.66 -4.78 0.63
N ASP A 99 -18.73 -5.57 0.70
CA ASP A 99 -19.05 -6.35 1.89
C ASP A 99 -18.28 -7.66 2.05
N ASN A 100 -17.73 -8.19 0.97
CA ASN A 100 -17.02 -9.46 0.94
C ASN A 100 -15.54 -9.28 0.54
N LEU A 101 -15.05 -8.04 0.52
CA LEU A 101 -13.65 -7.75 0.28
C LEU A 101 -12.82 -8.39 1.39
N LYS A 102 -11.98 -9.34 0.98
CA LYS A 102 -10.97 -9.90 1.85
C LYS A 102 -9.79 -8.93 1.93
N PRO A 103 -9.17 -8.82 3.10
CA PRO A 103 -7.91 -8.10 3.19
C PRO A 103 -6.85 -8.67 2.24
N GLY A 104 -5.96 -7.82 1.74
CA GLY A 104 -4.91 -8.22 0.83
C GLY A 104 -4.37 -7.09 -0.05
N LYS A 105 -3.23 -7.35 -0.68
CA LYS A 105 -2.60 -6.43 -1.64
C LYS A 105 -3.41 -6.40 -2.93
N LEU A 106 -3.82 -5.21 -3.36
CA LEU A 106 -4.59 -5.00 -4.59
C LEU A 106 -3.67 -4.66 -5.76
N VAL A 107 -2.76 -3.72 -5.55
CA VAL A 107 -1.87 -3.18 -6.57
C VAL A 107 -0.52 -2.92 -5.96
N GLU A 108 0.52 -3.29 -6.69
CA GLU A 108 1.91 -2.93 -6.40
C GLU A 108 2.53 -2.50 -7.72
N VAL A 109 3.05 -1.27 -7.75
CA VAL A 109 3.73 -0.71 -8.90
C VAL A 109 5.10 -0.25 -8.43
N GLN A 110 6.13 -0.72 -9.13
CA GLN A 110 7.49 -0.28 -8.92
C GLN A 110 8.04 0.28 -10.22
N ASP A 111 8.46 1.54 -10.20
CA ASP A 111 9.08 2.23 -11.32
C ASP A 111 10.36 2.93 -10.85
N GLY A 112 11.51 2.33 -11.14
CA GLY A 112 12.79 2.82 -10.67
C GLY A 112 12.87 2.88 -9.14
N SER A 113 12.94 4.11 -8.61
CA SER A 113 12.98 4.38 -7.17
C SER A 113 11.61 4.72 -6.56
N ASP A 114 10.56 4.73 -7.39
CA ASP A 114 9.19 5.00 -7.00
C ASP A 114 8.44 3.69 -6.76
N HIS A 115 7.63 3.68 -5.71
CA HIS A 115 6.89 2.51 -5.26
C HIS A 115 5.49 2.91 -4.84
N VAL A 116 4.47 2.31 -5.43
CA VAL A 116 3.08 2.50 -5.05
C VAL A 116 2.50 1.17 -4.60
N GLU A 117 1.94 1.16 -3.39
CA GLU A 117 1.16 0.04 -2.90
C GLU A 117 -0.25 0.45 -2.54
N ILE A 118 -1.19 -0.38 -2.95
CA ILE A 118 -2.58 -0.31 -2.56
C ILE A 118 -2.95 -1.63 -1.94
N PHE A 119 -3.46 -1.60 -0.72
CA PHE A 119 -3.90 -2.80 -0.02
C PHE A 119 -5.18 -2.55 0.78
N LEU A 120 -5.93 -3.62 0.97
CA LEU A 120 -7.08 -3.68 1.85
C LEU A 120 -6.65 -4.29 3.17
N GLU A 121 -6.97 -3.61 4.26
CA GLU A 121 -6.83 -4.12 5.64
C GLU A 121 -8.19 -4.30 6.27
#